data_AF-A0A2Z5TIW2-F1
#
_entry.id   AF-A0A2Z5TIW2-F1
#
_cell.length_a   1.000
_cell.length_b   1.000
_cell.length_c   1.000
_cell.angle_alpha   90.00
_cell.angle_beta   90.00
_cell.angle_gamma   90.00
#
_symmetry.space_group_name_H-M   'P 1'
#
loop_
_entity.id
_entity.type
_entity.pdbx_description
1 polymer ?
#
loop_
_entity_poly.entity_id
_entity_poly.type
_entity_poly.pdbx_seq_one_letter_code
_entity_poly.pdbx_strand_id
1 'polypeptide(L)'
;MSLLTPKISSLPVVAGDADWNQFDVCITEIAQYGVEQDKATLACSDALIPKELSQCVTMIYRATPIEGNDALSACYQVRRPIDLGHCVADIYNASSNLSSTFTENWSTTLKESSLLTLLTSCRASLRPGHYSECVIAVNRNFPKITLIKALNKCLVAEDFPRTLFPVDEP
;
A
#
# COMPACT_ATOMS: atom_id res chain seq x y z
N MET A 1 -4.09 -48.55 -45.58
CA MET A 1 -4.44 -47.73 -44.40
C MET A 1 -3.86 -46.34 -44.63
N SER A 2 -4.67 -45.41 -45.15
CA SER A 2 -4.25 -44.02 -45.34
C SER A 2 -4.57 -43.24 -44.07
N LEU A 3 -3.54 -42.73 -43.39
CA LEU A 3 -3.66 -41.84 -42.24
C LEU A 3 -3.91 -40.41 -42.76
N LEU A 4 -5.10 -39.87 -42.49
CA LEU A 4 -5.35 -38.44 -42.62
C LEU A 4 -4.76 -37.73 -41.41
N THR A 5 -3.79 -36.84 -41.65
CA THR A 5 -3.29 -35.91 -40.64
C THR A 5 -4.17 -34.64 -40.63
N PRO A 6 -4.63 -34.17 -39.45
CA PRO A 6 -5.42 -32.95 -39.36
C PRO A 6 -4.50 -31.74 -39.55
N LYS A 7 -4.89 -30.82 -40.44
CA LYS A 7 -4.27 -29.49 -40.55
C LYS A 7 -4.70 -28.64 -39.35
N ILE A 8 -3.80 -28.45 -38.41
CA ILE A 8 -3.94 -27.45 -37.35
C ILE A 8 -3.83 -26.09 -38.03
N SER A 9 -4.92 -25.34 -38.03
CA SER A 9 -4.93 -23.96 -38.54
C SER A 9 -4.35 -23.08 -37.45
N SER A 10 -3.16 -22.51 -37.70
CA SER A 10 -2.54 -21.52 -36.84
C SER A 10 -3.42 -20.27 -36.80
N LEU A 11 -3.95 -19.96 -35.62
CA LEU A 11 -4.55 -18.65 -35.37
C LEU A 11 -3.44 -17.60 -35.43
N PRO A 12 -3.68 -16.43 -36.03
CA PRO A 12 -2.73 -15.35 -36.00
C PRO A 12 -2.55 -14.89 -34.55
N VAL A 13 -1.32 -14.98 -34.05
CA VAL A 13 -0.91 -14.24 -32.86
C VAL A 13 -0.98 -12.77 -33.24
N VAL A 14 -1.97 -12.06 -32.68
CA VAL A 14 -1.97 -10.61 -32.73
C VAL A 14 -0.82 -10.17 -31.82
N ALA A 15 0.27 -9.72 -32.43
CA ALA A 15 1.27 -8.96 -31.71
C ALA A 15 0.58 -7.68 -31.22
N GLY A 16 0.35 -7.60 -29.90
CA GLY A 16 -0.05 -6.33 -29.28
C GLY A 16 1.01 -5.28 -29.61
N ASP A 17 0.55 -4.06 -29.83
CA ASP A 17 1.41 -2.89 -30.04
C ASP A 17 2.52 -2.86 -28.98
N ALA A 18 3.68 -2.29 -29.31
CA ALA A 18 4.80 -2.12 -28.37
C ALA A 18 4.50 -1.04 -27.30
N ASP A 19 3.28 -1.04 -26.78
CA ASP A 19 2.92 -0.45 -25.51
C ASP A 19 3.72 -1.20 -24.45
N TRP A 20 4.40 -0.46 -23.58
CA TRP A 20 5.20 -1.07 -22.53
C TRP A 20 4.26 -1.92 -21.68
N ASN A 21 4.44 -3.24 -21.76
CA ASN A 21 3.60 -4.18 -21.04
C ASN A 21 3.54 -3.78 -19.56
N GLN A 22 2.37 -3.35 -19.09
CA GLN A 22 2.18 -2.80 -17.74
C GLN A 22 2.60 -3.79 -16.64
N PHE A 23 2.56 -5.10 -16.93
CA PHE A 23 3.03 -6.13 -16.01
C PHE A 23 4.56 -6.13 -15.93
N ASP A 24 5.25 -6.05 -17.07
CA ASP A 24 6.72 -5.98 -17.12
C ASP A 24 7.22 -4.71 -16.41
N VAL A 25 6.55 -3.57 -16.62
CA VAL A 25 6.82 -2.32 -15.91
C VAL A 25 6.60 -2.48 -14.41
N CYS A 26 5.46 -3.02 -13.99
CA CYS A 26 5.16 -3.23 -12.56
C CYS A 26 6.24 -4.07 -11.87
N ILE A 27 6.60 -5.22 -12.46
CA ILE A 27 7.56 -6.17 -11.90
C ILE A 27 8.94 -5.51 -11.78
N THR A 28 9.40 -4.88 -12.85
CA THR A 28 10.74 -4.28 -12.90
C THR A 28 10.86 -3.04 -12.04
N GLU A 29 9.79 -2.25 -11.89
CA GLU A 29 9.77 -1.07 -11.02
C GLU A 29 9.86 -1.47 -9.54
N ILE A 30 9.00 -2.36 -9.06
CA ILE A 30 8.97 -2.69 -7.62
C ILE A 30 10.18 -3.51 -7.18
N ALA A 31 10.75 -4.33 -8.08
CA ALA A 31 11.99 -5.06 -7.80
C ALA A 31 13.18 -4.13 -7.50
N GLN A 32 13.23 -2.94 -8.11
CA GLN A 32 14.25 -1.92 -7.81
C GLN A 32 14.15 -1.35 -6.39
N TYR A 33 13.00 -1.53 -5.73
CA TYR A 33 12.73 -1.06 -4.37
C TYR A 33 12.77 -2.19 -3.34
N GLY A 34 13.53 -3.26 -3.62
CA GLY A 34 13.78 -4.34 -2.65
C GLY A 34 12.65 -5.36 -2.53
N VAL A 35 11.70 -5.39 -3.47
CA VAL A 35 10.74 -6.49 -3.60
C VAL A 35 11.43 -7.68 -4.26
N GLU A 36 11.23 -8.88 -3.72
CA GLU A 36 11.77 -10.11 -4.33
C GLU A 36 11.10 -10.37 -5.70
N GLN A 37 11.88 -10.82 -6.68
CA GLN A 37 11.43 -10.94 -8.08
C GLN A 37 10.22 -11.86 -8.26
N ASP A 38 10.17 -12.97 -7.51
CA ASP A 38 9.07 -13.93 -7.49
C ASP A 38 7.80 -13.32 -6.88
N LYS A 39 7.91 -12.61 -5.75
CA LYS A 39 6.80 -11.87 -5.15
C LYS A 39 6.29 -10.76 -6.07
N ALA A 40 7.19 -10.03 -6.71
CA ALA A 40 6.84 -8.99 -7.68
C ALA A 40 6.06 -9.58 -8.86
N THR A 41 6.55 -10.69 -9.41
CA THR A 41 5.90 -11.40 -10.53
C THR A 41 4.49 -11.83 -10.15
N LEU A 42 4.33 -12.51 -9.01
CA LEU A 42 3.03 -12.99 -8.53
C LEU A 42 2.06 -11.83 -8.26
N ALA A 43 2.51 -10.81 -7.52
CA ALA A 43 1.62 -9.72 -7.15
C ALA A 43 1.21 -8.87 -8.36
N CYS A 44 2.13 -8.59 -9.29
CA CYS A 44 1.81 -7.82 -10.49
C CYS A 44 0.91 -8.61 -11.45
N SER A 45 1.08 -9.93 -11.58
CA SER A 45 0.20 -10.75 -12.42
C SER A 45 -1.23 -10.83 -11.87
N ASP A 46 -1.37 -10.81 -10.55
CA ASP A 46 -2.66 -10.91 -9.87
C ASP A 46 -3.33 -9.53 -9.63
N ALA A 47 -2.60 -8.44 -9.84
CA ALA A 47 -3.10 -7.09 -9.63
C ALA A 47 -4.17 -6.71 -10.65
N LEU A 48 -5.27 -6.13 -10.17
CA LEU A 48 -6.32 -5.57 -11.03
C LEU A 48 -5.79 -4.43 -11.90
N ILE A 49 -4.90 -3.60 -11.35
CA ILE A 49 -4.26 -2.47 -12.04
C ILE A 49 -2.77 -2.48 -11.66
N PRO A 50 -1.90 -3.19 -12.41
CA PRO A 50 -0.48 -3.36 -12.07
C PRO A 50 0.27 -2.04 -11.86
N LYS A 51 -0.06 -1.03 -12.68
CA LYS A 51 0.51 0.32 -12.58
C LYS A 51 0.21 1.00 -11.23
N GLU A 52 -0.99 0.83 -10.68
CA GLU A 52 -1.32 1.43 -9.38
C GLU A 52 -0.62 0.69 -8.23
N LEU A 53 -0.48 -0.63 -8.34
CA LEU A 53 0.27 -1.42 -7.39
C LEU A 53 1.74 -0.97 -7.34
N SER A 54 2.40 -0.84 -8.50
CA SER A 54 3.81 -0.42 -8.54
C SER A 54 4.02 0.99 -8.03
N GLN A 55 3.10 1.90 -8.36
CA GLN A 55 3.10 3.27 -7.85
C GLN A 55 2.94 3.33 -6.33
N CYS A 56 2.02 2.56 -5.75
CA CYS A 56 1.84 2.49 -4.29
C CYS A 56 3.12 2.08 -3.57
N VAL A 57 3.77 0.99 -4.00
CA VAL A 57 5.02 0.50 -3.42
C VAL A 57 6.12 1.54 -3.54
N THR A 58 6.26 2.13 -4.73
CA THR A 58 7.26 3.17 -5.02
C THR A 58 7.07 4.40 -4.14
N MET A 59 5.83 4.86 -3.94
CA MET A 59 5.53 6.00 -3.07
C MET A 59 5.96 5.75 -1.62
N ILE A 60 5.60 4.57 -1.08
CA ILE A 60 5.91 4.22 0.31
C ILE A 60 7.42 4.08 0.52
N TYR A 61 8.11 3.36 -0.37
CA TYR A 61 9.56 3.14 -0.26
C TYR A 61 10.36 4.45 -0.39
N ARG A 62 9.95 5.35 -1.29
CA ARG A 62 10.65 6.64 -1.47
C ARG A 62 10.40 7.61 -0.31
N ALA A 63 9.23 7.57 0.31
CA ALA A 63 8.87 8.49 1.39
C ALA A 63 9.36 8.00 2.76
N THR A 64 9.47 6.68 2.97
CA THR A 64 9.63 6.07 4.28
C THR A 64 10.71 4.99 4.26
N PRO A 65 11.31 4.60 5.41
CA PRO A 65 12.22 3.47 5.47
C PRO A 65 11.49 2.12 5.58
N ILE A 66 10.26 2.01 5.07
CA ILE A 66 9.51 0.75 5.02
C ILE A 66 10.07 -0.09 3.87
N GLU A 67 10.38 -1.35 4.15
CA GLU A 67 10.92 -2.28 3.16
C GLU A 67 9.92 -2.55 2.03
N GLY A 68 10.44 -2.77 0.82
CA GLY A 68 9.62 -2.95 -0.38
C GLY A 68 8.61 -4.10 -0.27
N ASN A 69 9.02 -5.21 0.35
CA ASN A 69 8.13 -6.36 0.57
C ASN A 69 6.95 -6.05 1.52
N ASP A 70 7.18 -5.25 2.55
CA ASP A 70 6.11 -4.81 3.46
C ASP A 70 5.16 -3.85 2.76
N ALA A 71 5.71 -2.90 2.00
CA ALA A 71 4.93 -2.01 1.15
C ALA A 71 4.08 -2.79 0.14
N LEU A 72 4.66 -3.77 -0.55
CA LEU A 72 3.94 -4.64 -1.48
C LEU A 72 2.79 -5.36 -0.79
N SER A 73 3.06 -6.00 0.35
CA SER A 73 2.06 -6.73 1.13
C SER A 73 0.86 -5.85 1.48
N ALA A 74 1.11 -4.58 1.88
CA ALA A 74 0.04 -3.64 2.19
C ALA A 74 -0.71 -3.15 0.95
N CYS A 75 0.02 -2.75 -0.11
CA CYS A 75 -0.56 -2.26 -1.36
C CYS A 75 -1.41 -3.30 -2.08
N TYR A 76 -1.02 -4.57 -2.02
CA TYR A 76 -1.74 -5.67 -2.66
C TYR A 76 -3.07 -6.00 -1.96
N GLN A 77 -3.21 -5.66 -0.67
CA GLN A 77 -4.39 -5.99 0.14
C GLN A 77 -5.50 -4.93 0.10
N VAL A 78 -5.31 -3.84 -0.66
CA VAL A 78 -6.28 -2.74 -0.74
C VAL A 78 -6.87 -2.61 -2.13
N ARG A 79 -8.10 -2.08 -2.20
CA ARG A 79 -8.75 -1.76 -3.48
C ARG A 79 -8.32 -0.42 -4.07
N ARG A 80 -7.57 0.39 -3.31
CA ARG A 80 -7.10 1.73 -3.72
C ARG A 80 -5.63 1.91 -3.35
N PRO A 81 -4.70 1.28 -4.11
CA PRO A 81 -3.28 1.34 -3.80
C PRO A 81 -2.74 2.77 -3.76
N ILE A 82 -3.18 3.63 -4.67
CA ILE A 82 -2.72 5.03 -4.71
C ILE A 82 -3.10 5.81 -3.45
N ASP A 83 -4.35 5.68 -2.99
CA ASP A 83 -4.80 6.32 -1.75
C ASP A 83 -4.00 5.83 -0.53
N LEU A 84 -3.68 4.54 -0.48
CA LEU A 84 -2.82 3.97 0.57
C LEU A 84 -1.41 4.57 0.54
N GLY A 85 -0.80 4.64 -0.65
CA GLY A 85 0.53 5.22 -0.84
C GLY A 85 0.60 6.68 -0.36
N HIS A 86 -0.38 7.50 -0.74
CA HIS A 86 -0.53 8.86 -0.25
C HIS A 86 -0.71 8.91 1.26
N CYS A 87 -1.60 8.07 1.81
CA CYS A 87 -1.86 8.04 3.25
C CYS A 87 -0.58 7.87 4.08
N VAL A 88 0.24 6.88 3.71
CA VAL A 88 1.48 6.57 4.41
C VAL A 88 2.50 7.68 4.24
N ALA A 89 2.73 8.14 2.99
CA ALA A 89 3.71 9.17 2.68
C ALA A 89 3.36 10.51 3.36
N ASP A 90 2.10 10.93 3.32
CA ASP A 90 1.65 12.20 3.87
C ASP A 90 1.79 12.23 5.39
N ILE A 91 1.33 11.18 6.08
CA ILE A 91 1.44 11.09 7.54
C ILE A 91 2.91 11.02 7.96
N TYR A 92 3.74 10.23 7.26
CA TYR A 92 5.16 10.12 7.58
C TYR A 92 5.86 11.48 7.47
N ASN A 93 5.64 12.20 6.35
CA ASN A 93 6.25 13.51 6.09
C ASN A 93 5.75 14.59 7.05
N ALA A 94 4.48 14.54 7.46
CA ALA A 94 3.90 15.47 8.42
C ALA A 94 4.32 15.20 9.87
N SER A 95 4.72 13.96 10.20
CA SER A 95 5.08 13.54 11.55
C SER A 95 6.58 13.67 11.80
N SER A 96 6.99 14.81 12.38
CA SER A 96 8.38 15.08 12.75
C SER A 96 9.00 13.99 13.63
N ASN A 97 8.23 13.35 14.51
CA ASN A 97 8.71 12.26 15.38
C ASN A 97 9.05 10.97 14.63
N LEU A 98 8.46 10.76 13.45
CA LEU A 98 8.65 9.55 12.64
C LEU A 98 9.70 9.78 11.54
N SER A 99 9.67 10.98 10.95
CA SER A 99 10.59 11.44 9.91
C SER A 99 11.96 11.88 10.46
N SER A 100 12.07 12.24 11.74
CA SER A 100 13.37 12.63 12.32
C SER A 100 14.39 11.48 12.27
N THR A 101 15.52 11.78 11.63
CA THR A 101 16.75 11.01 11.58
C THR A 101 17.51 11.20 12.89
N PHE A 102 17.77 10.08 13.58
CA PHE A 102 18.73 9.95 14.68
C PHE A 102 18.79 11.09 15.70
N THR A 103 17.83 11.14 16.61
CA THR A 103 18.08 11.73 17.95
C THR A 103 18.16 10.59 18.96
N GLU A 104 19.29 10.50 19.65
CA GLU A 104 19.93 9.36 20.30
C GLU A 104 19.19 8.67 21.48
N ASN A 105 17.85 8.78 21.58
CA ASN A 105 17.07 8.18 22.67
C ASN A 105 15.85 7.35 22.22
N TRP A 106 15.66 7.12 20.91
CA TRP A 106 14.54 6.33 20.40
C TRP A 106 15.00 4.91 20.01
N SER A 107 14.43 3.88 20.65
CA SER A 107 14.71 2.48 20.33
C SER A 107 14.30 2.14 18.89
N THR A 108 15.20 1.56 18.11
CA THR A 108 14.96 1.12 16.72
C THR A 108 13.70 0.27 16.59
N THR A 109 13.45 -0.63 17.53
CA THR A 109 12.26 -1.49 17.57
C THR A 109 10.95 -0.71 17.69
N LEU A 110 10.94 0.39 18.46
CA LEU A 110 9.74 1.24 18.59
C LEU A 110 9.47 2.03 17.31
N LYS A 111 10.51 2.41 16.56
CA LYS A 111 10.36 3.12 15.28
C LYS A 111 9.77 2.20 14.22
N GLU A 112 10.32 1.00 14.10
CA GLU A 112 9.82 -0.05 13.21
C GLU A 112 8.36 -0.40 13.51
N SER A 113 8.03 -0.63 14.80
CA SER A 113 6.65 -0.85 15.24
C SER A 113 5.71 0.30 14.87
N SER A 114 6.16 1.55 14.95
CA SER A 114 5.36 2.73 14.59
C SER A 114 5.12 2.83 13.08
N LEU A 115 6.10 2.48 12.26
CA LEU A 115 5.99 2.46 10.79
C LEU A 115 5.02 1.37 10.32
N LEU A 116 5.13 0.17 10.87
CA LEU A 116 4.20 -0.92 10.57
C LEU A 116 2.79 -0.59 11.06
N THR A 117 2.65 0.10 12.20
CA THR A 117 1.35 0.59 12.68
C THR A 117 0.75 1.62 11.74
N LEU A 118 1.55 2.57 11.24
CA LEU A 118 1.12 3.54 10.23
C LEU A 118 0.61 2.83 8.97
N LEU A 119 1.42 1.92 8.41
CA LEU A 119 1.08 1.15 7.22
C LEU A 119 -0.22 0.36 7.42
N THR A 120 -0.33 -0.34 8.55
CA THR A 120 -1.51 -1.13 8.90
C THR A 120 -2.75 -0.27 9.09
N SER A 121 -2.62 0.91 9.69
CA SER A 121 -3.75 1.81 9.94
C SER A 121 -4.26 2.43 8.64
N CYS A 122 -3.37 2.86 7.75
CA CYS A 122 -3.76 3.33 6.42
C CYS A 122 -4.45 2.22 5.60
N ARG A 123 -3.95 0.97 5.69
CA ARG A 123 -4.57 -0.20 5.04
C ARG A 123 -5.97 -0.51 5.60
N ALA A 124 -6.17 -0.31 6.90
CA ALA A 124 -7.43 -0.57 7.57
C ALA A 124 -8.50 0.51 7.30
N SER A 125 -8.08 1.71 6.89
CA SER A 125 -9.00 2.80 6.57
C SER A 125 -9.84 2.49 5.32
N LEU A 126 -11.12 2.89 5.37
CA LEU A 126 -12.06 2.82 4.26
C LEU A 126 -11.76 3.88 3.20
N ARG A 127 -11.12 5.00 3.58
CA ARG A 127 -10.75 6.11 2.70
C ARG A 127 -9.37 6.66 3.09
N PRO A 128 -8.28 5.97 2.72
CA PRO A 128 -6.94 6.27 3.23
C PRO A 128 -6.50 7.73 3.05
N GLY A 129 -6.85 8.37 1.93
CA GLY A 129 -6.55 9.80 1.71
C GLY A 129 -7.28 10.75 2.67
N HIS A 130 -8.53 10.47 3.04
CA HIS A 130 -9.24 11.29 4.03
C HIS A 130 -8.76 10.99 5.46
N TYR A 131 -8.39 9.73 5.70
CA TYR A 131 -7.80 9.30 6.95
C TYR A 131 -6.50 10.03 7.26
N SER A 132 -5.60 10.19 6.27
CA SER A 132 -4.36 10.96 6.47
C SER A 132 -4.62 12.43 6.80
N GLU A 133 -5.57 13.08 6.13
CA GLU A 133 -6.00 14.44 6.47
C GLU A 133 -6.42 14.55 7.95
N CYS A 134 -7.25 13.61 8.43
CA CYS A 134 -7.67 13.57 9.83
C CYS A 134 -6.48 13.42 10.78
N VAL A 135 -5.59 12.47 10.52
CA VAL A 135 -4.44 12.17 11.40
C VAL A 135 -3.51 13.37 11.49
N ILE A 136 -3.20 13.99 10.35
CA ILE A 136 -2.35 15.18 10.27
C ILE A 136 -3.01 16.35 11.02
N ALA A 137 -4.30 16.60 10.80
CA ALA A 137 -5.02 17.67 11.47
C ALA A 137 -5.07 17.48 12.99
N VAL A 138 -5.35 16.25 13.46
CA VAL A 138 -5.40 15.92 14.90
C VAL A 138 -4.01 16.06 15.52
N ASN A 139 -2.97 15.52 14.89
CA ASN A 139 -1.61 15.57 15.42
C ASN A 139 -1.07 17.02 15.49
N ARG A 140 -1.37 17.84 14.48
CA ARG A 140 -0.97 19.25 14.42
C ARG A 140 -1.67 20.12 15.46
N ASN A 141 -2.98 19.91 15.68
CA ASN A 141 -3.79 20.81 16.50
C ASN A 141 -3.96 20.36 17.96
N PHE A 142 -3.54 19.14 18.30
CA PHE A 142 -3.59 18.64 19.67
C PHE A 142 -2.19 18.23 20.17
N PRO A 143 -1.37 19.17 20.68
CA PRO A 143 0.06 18.97 20.93
C PRO A 143 0.43 17.82 21.88
N LYS A 144 -0.52 17.37 22.71
CA LYS A 144 -0.32 16.29 23.68
C LYS A 144 -0.68 14.91 23.12
N ILE A 145 -1.19 14.81 21.90
CA ILE A 145 -1.55 13.52 21.29
C ILE A 145 -0.32 12.85 20.67
N THR A 146 -0.17 11.55 20.91
CA THR A 146 0.83 10.76 20.20
C THR A 146 0.31 10.41 18.79
N LEU A 147 1.22 10.14 17.85
CA LEU A 147 0.83 9.71 16.50
C LEU A 147 -0.09 8.48 16.54
N ILE A 148 0.26 7.47 17.33
CA ILE A 148 -0.54 6.24 17.49
C ILE A 148 -1.95 6.55 18.00
N LYS A 149 -2.10 7.49 18.94
CA LYS A 149 -3.42 7.91 19.42
C LYS A 149 -4.21 8.66 18.34
N ALA A 150 -3.55 9.47 17.51
CA ALA A 150 -4.21 10.14 16.38
C ALA A 150 -4.68 9.12 15.32
N LEU A 151 -3.82 8.16 14.95
CA LEU A 151 -4.14 7.05 14.05
C LEU A 151 -5.40 6.31 14.50
N ASN A 152 -5.45 5.90 15.78
CA ASN A 152 -6.59 5.20 16.34
C ASN A 152 -7.86 6.07 16.39
N LYS A 153 -7.73 7.35 16.76
CA LYS A 153 -8.88 8.27 16.87
C LYS A 153 -9.56 8.48 15.53
N CYS A 154 -8.79 8.63 14.45
CA CYS A 154 -9.31 8.81 13.11
C CYS A 154 -9.89 7.52 12.54
N LEU A 155 -9.31 6.35 12.88
CA LEU A 155 -9.80 5.07 12.37
C LEU A 155 -11.16 4.72 12.98
N VAL A 156 -11.34 4.97 14.29
CA VAL A 156 -12.63 4.80 14.97
C VAL A 156 -13.71 5.75 14.43
N ALA A 157 -13.34 6.91 13.87
CA ALA A 157 -14.30 7.84 13.28
C ALA A 157 -14.90 7.34 11.96
N GLU A 158 -14.25 6.36 11.31
CA GLU A 158 -14.79 5.68 10.13
C GLU A 158 -15.71 4.51 10.50
N ASP A 159 -15.69 4.08 11.77
CA ASP A 159 -16.55 3.00 12.25
C ASP A 159 -17.99 3.52 12.39
N PHE A 160 -18.96 2.66 12.09
CA PHE A 160 -20.37 3.03 12.16
C PHE A 160 -20.71 3.44 13.61
N PRO A 161 -21.51 4.50 13.83
CA PRO A 161 -21.81 4.94 15.19
C PRO A 161 -22.58 3.84 15.93
N ARG A 162 -21.87 3.05 16.76
CA ARG A 162 -22.46 1.90 17.46
C ARG A 162 -23.57 2.31 18.43
N THR A 163 -23.62 3.57 18.82
CA THR A 163 -24.69 4.16 19.63
C THR A 163 -25.97 4.43 18.84
N LEU A 164 -25.88 4.63 17.53
CA LEU A 164 -27.03 4.82 16.64
C LEU A 164 -27.44 3.52 15.95
N PHE A 165 -26.50 2.60 15.78
CA PHE A 165 -26.70 1.29 15.16
C PHE A 165 -26.01 0.22 16.00
N PRO A 166 -26.66 -0.25 17.10
CA PRO A 166 -26.14 -1.35 17.89
C PRO A 166 -26.04 -2.61 17.03
N VAL A 167 -24.96 -3.37 17.20
CA VAL A 167 -24.89 -4.71 16.62
C VAL A 167 -25.68 -5.62 17.54
N ASP A 168 -26.84 -6.10 17.10
CA ASP A 168 -27.56 -7.13 17.83
C ASP A 168 -26.69 -8.40 17.83
N GLU A 169 -26.13 -8.78 18.98
CA GLU A 169 -25.40 -10.04 19.14
C GLU A 169 -26.40 -11.21 19.13
N PRO A 170 -26.16 -12.27 18.32
CA PRO A 170 -27.03 -13.46 18.26
C PRO A 170 -26.94 -14.35 19.50
#